data_AF-A0A8H8ML79-F1
#
_entry.id   AF-A0A8H8ML79-F1
#
_cell.length_a   1.000
_cell.length_b   1.000
_cell.length_c   1.000
_cell.angle_alpha   90.00
_cell.angle_beta   90.00
_cell.angle_gamma   90.00
#
_symmetry.space_group_name_H-M   'P 1'
#
loop_
_entity.id
_entity.type
_entity.pdbx_description
1 polymer ?
#
loop_
_entity_poly.entity_id
_entity_poly.type
_entity_poly.pdbx_seq_one_letter_code
_entity_poly.pdbx_strand_id
1 'polypeptide(L)'
;MWHEIIAALVSKYGVFLDRNNASGAVGNIVAMHLYIDTLKLQPCNPTFITARNATIQADLNRYGGINRCLLWKVFAKRGLGNGATATKANNMDLPADCV
;
A
#
# COMPACT_ATOMS: atom_id res chain seq x y z
N MET A 1 -5.83 6.63 -4.58
CA MET A 1 -5.27 5.36 -4.06
C MET A 1 -4.37 5.60 -2.86
N TRP A 2 -3.33 6.43 -2.94
CA TRP A 2 -2.45 6.67 -1.79
C TRP A 2 -3.17 7.21 -0.53
N HIS A 3 -4.15 8.11 -0.70
CA HIS A 3 -4.95 8.59 0.43
C HIS A 3 -5.72 7.47 1.16
N GLU A 4 -6.15 6.41 0.45
CA GLU A 4 -6.81 5.25 1.06
C GLU A 4 -5.82 4.43 1.89
N ILE A 5 -4.55 4.35 1.44
CA ILE A 5 -3.49 3.64 2.17
C ILE A 5 -3.21 4.36 3.49
N ILE A 6 -3.03 5.68 3.43
CA ILE A 6 -2.84 6.50 4.63
C ILE A 6 -4.04 6.34 5.57
N ALA A 7 -5.27 6.50 5.05
CA ALA A 7 -6.48 6.39 5.86
C ALA A 7 -6.59 5.00 6.52
N ALA A 8 -6.39 3.91 5.78
CA ALA A 8 -6.48 2.56 6.30
C ALA A 8 -5.40 2.26 7.37
N LEU A 9 -4.17 2.72 7.15
CA LEU A 9 -3.09 2.54 8.12
C LEU A 9 -3.30 3.40 9.36
N VAL A 10 -3.77 4.64 9.22
CA VAL A 10 -4.13 5.50 10.36
C VAL A 10 -5.31 4.92 11.13
N SER A 11 -6.33 4.39 10.47
CA SER A 11 -7.42 3.69 11.14
C SER A 11 -6.95 2.45 11.89
N LYS A 12 -5.96 1.71 11.38
CA LYS A 12 -5.43 0.49 12.01
C LYS A 12 -4.47 0.77 13.16
N TYR A 13 -3.55 1.72 12.99
CA TYR A 13 -2.41 1.96 13.87
C TYR A 13 -2.40 3.34 14.54
N GLY A 14 -3.45 4.14 14.36
CA GLY A 14 -3.54 5.50 14.90
C GLY A 14 -2.68 6.53 14.15
N VAL A 15 -2.63 7.73 14.70
CA VAL A 15 -1.86 8.86 14.18
C VAL A 15 -0.88 9.36 15.25
N PHE A 16 0.33 9.69 14.83
CA PHE A 16 1.29 10.42 15.65
C PHE A 16 1.40 11.86 15.18
N LEU A 17 1.32 12.79 16.12
CA LEU A 17 1.15 14.23 15.82
C LEU A 17 2.47 14.98 15.65
N ASP A 18 3.57 14.47 16.21
CA ASP A 18 4.89 15.06 15.98
C ASP A 18 5.39 14.71 14.57
N ARG A 19 5.48 15.75 13.75
CA ARG A 19 5.83 15.65 12.32
C ARG A 19 7.33 15.51 12.08
N ASN A 20 8.16 15.78 13.08
CA ASN A 20 9.62 15.75 12.95
C ASN A 20 10.22 14.41 13.37
N ASN A 21 9.41 13.49 13.88
CA ASN A 21 9.85 12.19 14.34
C ASN A 21 9.23 11.06 13.50
N ALA A 22 10.07 10.38 12.74
CA ALA A 22 9.70 9.23 11.92
C ALA A 22 9.93 7.87 12.63
N SER A 23 10.23 7.90 13.92
CA SER A 23 10.47 6.71 14.75
C SER A 23 9.14 6.22 15.32
N GLY A 24 8.67 5.08 14.84
CA GLY A 24 7.44 4.46 15.33
C GLY A 24 6.74 3.59 14.30
N ALA A 25 5.71 2.89 14.75
CA ALA A 25 4.88 1.99 13.94
C ALA A 25 3.41 2.45 13.84
N VAL A 26 3.15 3.74 14.07
CA VAL A 26 1.82 4.35 13.90
C VAL A 26 1.48 4.60 12.43
N GLY A 27 0.20 4.72 12.11
CA GLY A 27 -0.31 4.61 10.75
C GLY A 27 0.24 5.63 9.76
N ASN A 28 0.38 6.90 10.16
CA ASN A 28 0.95 7.94 9.30
C ASN A 28 2.45 7.75 9.06
N ILE A 29 3.22 7.26 10.06
CA ILE A 29 4.64 6.94 9.90
C ILE A 29 4.81 5.71 9.01
N VAL A 30 4.03 4.65 9.26
CA VAL A 30 4.04 3.43 8.44
C VAL A 30 3.73 3.76 6.99
N ALA A 31 2.69 4.57 6.73
CA ALA A 31 2.34 5.00 5.39
C ALA A 31 3.50 5.74 4.73
N MET A 32 4.12 6.73 5.38
CA MET A 32 5.21 7.50 4.78
C MET A 32 6.45 6.65 4.50
N HIS A 33 6.81 5.70 5.37
CA HIS A 33 7.86 4.74 5.10
C HIS A 33 7.55 3.90 3.85
N LEU A 34 6.32 3.36 3.76
CA LEU A 34 5.90 2.61 2.57
C LEU A 34 5.90 3.46 1.30
N TYR A 35 5.55 4.75 1.38
CA TYR A 35 5.58 5.66 0.24
C TYR A 35 6.98 5.75 -0.35
N ILE A 36 7.96 6.09 0.50
CA ILE A 36 9.35 6.28 0.08
C ILE A 36 9.96 4.97 -0.42
N ASP A 37 9.67 3.85 0.24
CA ASP A 37 10.18 2.55 -0.19
C ASP A 37 9.53 2.08 -1.49
N THR A 38 8.25 2.34 -1.71
CA THR A 38 7.58 2.08 -2.99
C THR A 38 8.29 2.81 -4.13
N LEU A 39 8.60 4.10 -3.94
CA LEU A 39 9.28 4.91 -4.95
C LEU A 39 10.68 4.39 -5.30
N LYS A 40 11.38 3.79 -4.33
CA LYS A 40 12.69 3.15 -4.54
C LYS A 40 12.58 1.81 -5.27
N LEU A 41 11.49 1.07 -5.06
CA LEU A 41 11.30 -0.29 -5.58
C LEU A 41 10.64 -0.35 -6.96
N GLN A 42 9.79 0.62 -7.29
CA GLN A 42 9.09 0.62 -8.57
C GLN A 42 10.07 0.76 -9.75
N PRO A 43 9.79 0.15 -10.92
CA PRO A 43 10.64 0.27 -12.09
C PRO A 43 10.62 1.69 -12.67
N CYS A 44 11.57 1.98 -13.57
CA CYS A 44 11.50 3.20 -14.40
C CYS A 44 10.21 3.19 -15.24
N ASN A 45 9.53 4.33 -15.32
CA ASN A 45 8.23 4.49 -15.99
C ASN A 45 7.18 3.46 -15.51
N PRO A 46 6.81 3.46 -14.22
CA PRO A 46 5.90 2.47 -13.67
C PRO A 46 4.47 2.64 -14.21
N THR A 47 3.74 1.53 -14.30
CA THR A 47 2.28 1.51 -14.38
C THR A 47 1.67 1.51 -12.97
N PHE A 48 0.36 1.75 -12.86
CA PHE A 48 -0.32 1.60 -11.57
C PHE A 48 -0.20 0.18 -10.98
N ILE A 49 -0.22 -0.86 -11.83
CA ILE A 49 -0.07 -2.25 -11.40
C ILE A 49 1.32 -2.49 -10.82
N THR A 50 2.37 -2.00 -11.50
CA THR A 50 3.75 -2.16 -11.00
C THR A 50 3.98 -1.34 -9.73
N ALA A 51 3.40 -0.14 -9.62
CA ALA A 51 3.46 0.66 -8.40
C ALA A 51 2.74 -0.02 -7.23
N ARG A 52 1.55 -0.60 -7.44
CA ARG A 52 0.85 -1.42 -6.44
C ARG A 52 1.72 -2.57 -5.93
N ASN A 53 2.28 -3.34 -6.87
CA ASN A 53 3.12 -4.48 -6.52
C ASN A 53 4.36 -4.03 -5.74
N ALA A 54 4.97 -2.90 -6.12
CA ALA A 54 6.08 -2.30 -5.37
C ALA A 54 5.67 -1.87 -3.96
N THR A 55 4.46 -1.33 -3.76
CA THR A 55 3.95 -1.00 -2.41
C THR A 55 3.77 -2.23 -1.53
N ILE A 56 3.24 -3.32 -2.09
CA ILE A 56 3.08 -4.58 -1.34
C ILE A 56 4.47 -5.18 -1.01
N GLN A 57 5.42 -5.10 -1.95
CA GLN A 57 6.81 -5.52 -1.71
C GLN A 57 7.50 -4.64 -0.66
N ALA A 58 7.23 -3.34 -0.62
CA ALA A 58 7.76 -2.44 0.40
C ALA A 58 7.30 -2.86 1.80
N ASP A 59 6.03 -3.28 1.95
CA ASP A 59 5.51 -3.80 3.21
C ASP A 59 6.15 -5.14 3.59
N LEU A 60 6.37 -6.02 2.61
CA LEU A 60 7.10 -7.27 2.84
C LEU A 60 8.52 -6.99 3.34
N ASN A 61 9.25 -6.08 2.69
CA ASN A 61 10.65 -5.78 3.02
C ASN A 61 10.81 -5.12 4.39
N ARG A 62 9.95 -4.15 4.73
CA ARG A 62 10.09 -3.36 5.95
C ARG A 62 9.39 -3.96 7.15
N TYR A 63 8.19 -4.52 6.95
CA TYR A 63 7.30 -4.94 8.03
C TYR A 63 6.96 -6.44 7.97
N GLY A 64 7.63 -7.23 7.13
CA GLY A 64 7.37 -8.66 7.00
C GLY A 64 6.01 -8.99 6.39
N GLY A 65 5.36 -8.03 5.70
CA GLY A 65 4.10 -8.27 4.98
C GLY A 65 2.85 -8.24 5.85
N ILE A 66 2.95 -7.77 7.10
CA ILE A 66 1.82 -7.72 8.05
C ILE A 66 0.63 -6.86 7.58
N ASN A 67 0.83 -5.98 6.58
CA ASN A 67 -0.20 -5.14 6.00
C ASN A 67 -0.64 -5.59 4.61
N ARG A 68 -0.12 -6.70 4.09
CA ARG A 68 -0.39 -7.16 2.71
C ARG A 68 -1.88 -7.19 2.37
N CYS A 69 -2.71 -7.81 3.20
CA CYS A 69 -4.15 -7.88 2.92
C CYS A 69 -4.88 -6.54 3.08
N LEU A 70 -4.43 -5.67 4.00
CA LEU A 70 -4.94 -4.31 4.12
C LEU A 70 -4.66 -3.52 2.82
N LEU A 71 -3.42 -3.59 2.32
CA LEU A 71 -3.01 -2.93 1.08
C LEU A 71 -3.80 -3.45 -0.12
N TRP A 72 -3.97 -4.78 -0.24
CA TRP A 72 -4.81 -5.36 -1.29
C TRP A 72 -6.24 -4.84 -1.25
N LYS A 73 -6.86 -4.79 -0.06
CA LYS A 73 -8.21 -4.22 0.13
C LYS A 73 -8.28 -2.76 -0.32
N VAL A 74 -7.26 -1.96 -0.01
CA VAL A 74 -7.19 -0.55 -0.42
C VAL A 74 -7.12 -0.40 -1.95
N PHE A 75 -6.26 -1.16 -2.63
CA PHE A 75 -6.12 -1.08 -4.08
C PHE A 75 -7.35 -1.64 -4.80
N ALA A 76 -7.86 -2.79 -4.34
CA ALA A 76 -9.08 -3.39 -4.85
C ALA A 76 -10.27 -2.44 -4.73
N LYS A 77 -10.47 -1.73 -3.60
CA LYS A 77 -11.53 -0.73 -3.41
C LYS A 77 -11.58 0.35 -4.50
N ARG A 78 -10.46 0.60 -5.20
CA ARG A 78 -10.35 1.60 -6.27
C ARG A 78 -10.09 0.98 -7.65
N GLY A 79 -10.45 -0.29 -7.86
CA GLY A 79 -10.41 -0.96 -9.17
C GLY A 79 -9.05 -1.53 -9.56
N LEU A 80 -8.08 -1.60 -8.63
CA LEU A 80 -6.73 -2.11 -8.88
C LEU A 80 -6.43 -3.42 -8.13
N GLY A 81 -7.44 -4.28 -8.02
CA GLY A 81 -7.40 -5.60 -7.38
C GLY A 81 -6.53 -6.62 -8.10
N ASN A 82 -6.48 -7.84 -7.57
CA ASN A 82 -5.54 -8.89 -7.95
C ASN A 82 -5.56 -9.21 -9.45
N GLY A 83 -6.72 -9.15 -10.10
CA GLY A 83 -6.90 -9.41 -11.52
C GLY A 83 -6.77 -8.19 -12.44
N ALA A 84 -6.32 -7.03 -11.95
CA ALA A 84 -6.15 -5.84 -12.79
C ALA A 84 -5.09 -6.06 -13.89
N THR A 85 -5.40 -5.62 -15.12
CA THR A 85 -4.53 -5.80 -16.31
C THR A 85 -4.29 -4.49 -17.06
N ALA A 86 -3.46 -4.55 -18.11
CA ALA A 86 -3.13 -3.39 -18.96
C ALA A 86 -4.32 -2.82 -19.75
N THR A 87 -5.45 -3.54 -19.82
CA THR A 87 -6.69 -3.05 -20.45
C THR A 87 -7.40 -1.98 -19.61
N LYS A 88 -6.94 -1.74 -18.37
CA LYS A 88 -7.44 -0.70 -17.45
C LYS A 88 -8.92 -0.86 -17.06
N ALA A 89 -9.46 -2.07 -17.16
CA ALA A 89 -10.75 -2.41 -16.57
C ALA A 89 -10.63 -2.48 -15.03
N ASN A 90 -11.63 -1.97 -14.33
CA ASN A 90 -11.67 -2.04 -12.86
C ASN A 90 -11.75 -3.50 -12.42
N ASN A 91 -10.85 -3.91 -11.54
CA ASN A 91 -10.89 -5.20 -10.86
C ASN A 91 -10.95 -4.98 -9.35
N MET A 92 -11.92 -5.60 -8.67
CA MET A 92 -12.12 -5.47 -7.23
C MET A 92 -11.69 -6.72 -6.47
N ASP A 93 -11.07 -7.69 -7.14
CA ASP A 93 -10.77 -9.00 -6.57
C ASP A 93 -9.60 -8.90 -5.58
N LEU A 94 -9.67 -9.71 -4.53
CA LEU A 94 -8.58 -9.89 -3.57
C LEU A 94 -7.86 -11.20 -3.85
N PRO A 95 -6.58 -11.33 -3.46
CA PRO A 95 -5.96 -12.65 -3.33
C PRO A 95 -6.80 -13.56 -2.41
N ALA A 96 -6.86 -14.85 -2.71
CA ALA A 96 -7.71 -15.80 -1.98
C ALA A 96 -7.42 -15.84 -0.47
N ASP A 97 -6.16 -15.60 -0.07
CA ASP A 97 -5.73 -15.56 1.33
C ASP A 97 -6.04 -14.24 2.05
N CYS A 98 -6.64 -13.27 1.35
CA CYS A 98 -7.03 -11.96 1.88
C CYS A 98 -8.54 -11.68 1.83
N VAL A 99 -9.34 -12.66 1.39
CA VAL A 99 -10.81 -12.61 1.39
C VAL A 99 -11.33 -12.65 2.82
#